data_AF-A0A7X8WQN3-F1
#
_entry.id   AF-A0A7X8WQN3-F1
#
_cell.length_a   1.000
_cell.length_b   1.000
_cell.length_c   1.000
_cell.angle_alpha   90.00
_cell.angle_beta   90.00
_cell.angle_gamma   90.00
#
_symmetry.space_group_name_H-M   'P 1'
#
loop_
_entity.id
_entity.type
_entity.pdbx_description
1 polymer ?
#
loop_
_entity_poly.entity_id
_entity_poly.type
_entity_poly.pdbx_seq_one_letter_code
_entity_poly.pdbx_strand_id
1 'polypeptide(L)'
;NARYAPTDQGSIPQAVVFNLRDLHEELDKVRKQGFAVNVESTEQGLVALAVSLGHIGGEHMALSVVLPLARYSHTSRREISDALLTVQHEARAAFSSDEIAQHTDMV
;
A
#
# COMPACT_ATOMS: atom_id res chain seq x y z
N ASN A 1 8.37 -6.95 16.75
CA ASN A 1 7.40 -7.67 17.62
C ASN A 1 6.02 -7.02 17.54
N ALA A 2 5.27 -7.26 16.46
CA ALA A 2 3.84 -6.91 16.40
C ALA A 2 3.05 -8.19 16.64
N ARG A 3 2.41 -8.30 17.81
CA ARG A 3 1.51 -9.41 18.13
C ARG A 3 0.17 -9.13 17.46
N TYR A 4 -0.23 -9.98 16.54
CA TYR A 4 -1.60 -10.08 16.07
C TYR A 4 -2.50 -10.38 17.28
N ALA A 5 -3.35 -9.44 17.68
CA ALA A 5 -4.39 -9.66 18.67
C ALA A 5 -5.70 -9.94 17.92
N PRO A 6 -6.26 -11.16 17.99
CA PRO A 6 -7.59 -11.42 17.44
C PRO A 6 -8.62 -10.66 18.27
N THR A 7 -9.57 -9.98 17.62
CA THR A 7 -10.67 -9.32 18.28
C THR A 7 -11.65 -10.34 18.89
N ASP A 8 -12.13 -10.04 20.10
CA ASP A 8 -12.90 -10.89 21.02
C ASP A 8 -14.33 -11.28 20.56
N GLN A 9 -14.57 -11.50 19.26
CA GLN A 9 -15.87 -12.00 18.80
C GLN A 9 -15.72 -13.13 17.79
N GLY A 10 -15.26 -14.30 18.26
CA GLY A 10 -15.76 -15.64 17.91
C GLY A 10 -15.86 -16.07 16.45
N SER A 11 -15.42 -15.24 15.51
CA SER A 11 -15.39 -15.49 14.08
C SER A 11 -13.95 -15.27 13.71
N ILE A 12 -13.19 -16.37 13.59
CA ILE A 12 -11.98 -16.34 12.77
C ILE A 12 -12.49 -15.80 11.43
N PRO A 13 -12.09 -14.60 10.95
CA PRO A 13 -12.49 -14.16 9.62
C PRO A 13 -12.13 -15.32 8.70
N GLN A 14 -13.14 -15.85 7.98
CA GLN A 14 -13.07 -17.06 7.16
C GLN A 14 -11.63 -17.27 6.77
N ALA A 15 -10.97 -18.28 7.36
CA ALA A 15 -9.53 -18.45 7.20
C ALA A 15 -9.24 -18.38 5.71
N VAL A 16 -8.74 -17.22 5.25
CA VAL A 16 -8.34 -17.03 3.86
C VAL A 16 -7.28 -18.10 3.73
N VAL A 17 -7.52 -19.10 2.89
CA VAL A 17 -6.55 -20.16 2.64
C VAL A 17 -5.31 -19.45 2.13
N PHE A 18 -4.36 -19.23 3.04
CA PHE A 18 -3.25 -18.33 2.81
C PHE A 18 -2.17 -19.15 2.15
N ASN A 19 -2.15 -19.10 0.82
CA ASN A 19 -1.10 -19.73 0.06
C ASN A 19 0.11 -18.79 0.03
N LEU A 20 1.15 -19.14 0.79
CA LEU A 20 2.41 -18.38 0.81
C LEU A 20 3.03 -18.23 -0.57
N ARG A 21 2.83 -19.19 -1.48
CA ARG A 21 3.31 -19.08 -2.85
C ARG A 21 2.60 -17.95 -3.58
N ASP A 22 1.28 -17.92 -3.53
CA ASP A 22 0.47 -16.92 -4.23
C ASP A 22 0.76 -15.52 -3.69
N LEU A 23 0.99 -15.40 -2.38
CA LEU A 23 1.46 -14.14 -1.78
C LEU A 23 2.81 -13.69 -2.36
N HIS A 24 3.80 -14.58 -2.44
CA HIS A 24 5.11 -14.20 -2.99
C HIS A 24 5.00 -13.80 -4.48
N GLU A 25 4.19 -14.52 -5.26
CA GLU A 25 3.91 -14.18 -6.66
C GLU A 25 3.24 -12.81 -6.78
N GLU A 26 2.29 -12.49 -5.90
CA GLU A 26 1.66 -11.16 -5.83
C GLU A 26 2.66 -10.07 -5.46
N LEU A 27 3.48 -10.28 -4.43
CA LEU A 27 4.51 -9.33 -4.01
C LEU A 27 5.52 -9.07 -5.13
N ASP A 28 5.91 -10.08 -5.89
CA ASP A 28 6.81 -9.91 -7.04
C ASP A 28 6.17 -9.12 -8.16
N LYS A 29 4.88 -9.32 -8.41
CA LYS A 29 4.12 -8.51 -9.37
C LYS A 29 4.04 -7.05 -8.91
N VAL A 30 3.74 -6.81 -7.64
CA VAL A 30 3.71 -5.46 -7.04
C VAL A 30 5.06 -4.77 -7.19
N ARG A 31 6.18 -5.46 -6.89
CA ARG A 31 7.54 -4.93 -7.06
C ARG A 31 7.85 -4.57 -8.50
N LYS A 32 7.43 -5.40 -9.47
CA LYS A 32 7.66 -5.15 -10.91
C LYS A 32 6.84 -3.99 -11.46
N GLN A 33 5.58 -3.84 -11.05
CA GLN A 33 4.68 -2.82 -11.58
C GLN A 33 4.67 -1.51 -10.77
N GLY A 34 5.21 -1.51 -9.55
CA GLY A 34 5.34 -0.33 -8.69
C GLY A 34 4.11 0.04 -7.85
N PHE A 35 3.00 -0.68 -8.02
CA PHE A 35 1.76 -0.47 -7.26
C PHE A 35 1.07 -1.79 -6.91
N ALA A 36 0.22 -1.77 -5.88
CA ALA A 36 -0.64 -2.88 -5.46
C ALA A 36 -2.11 -2.60 -5.78
N VAL A 37 -2.90 -3.66 -5.93
CA VAL A 37 -4.36 -3.59 -6.07
C VAL A 37 -4.99 -4.63 -5.18
N ASN A 38 -5.87 -4.20 -4.28
CA ASN A 38 -6.71 -5.07 -3.48
C ASN A 38 -8.15 -4.91 -3.97
N VAL A 39 -8.76 -5.98 -4.46
CA VAL A 39 -10.18 -6.01 -4.87
C VAL A 39 -10.94 -6.84 -3.86
N GLU A 40 -11.87 -6.22 -3.14
CA GLU A 40 -12.82 -6.82 -2.19
C GLU A 40 -12.20 -7.74 -1.11
N SER A 41 -10.87 -7.75 -0.92
CA SER A 41 -10.23 -8.67 0.03
C SER A 41 -10.34 -8.17 1.47
N THR A 42 -10.61 -6.87 1.66
CA THR A 42 -10.87 -6.25 2.97
C THR A 42 -12.36 -6.04 3.23
N GLU A 43 -13.12 -5.59 2.22
CA GLU A 43 -14.55 -5.30 2.32
C GLU A 43 -15.21 -5.45 0.95
N GLN A 44 -16.40 -6.06 0.92
CA GLN A 44 -17.17 -6.21 -0.32
C GLN A 44 -17.56 -4.84 -0.91
N GLY A 45 -17.51 -4.72 -2.23
CA GLY A 45 -17.81 -3.49 -2.96
C GLY A 45 -16.68 -2.47 -2.99
N LEU A 46 -15.49 -2.75 -2.44
CA LEU A 46 -14.34 -1.84 -2.45
C LEU A 46 -13.18 -2.36 -3.28
N VAL A 47 -12.44 -1.43 -3.86
CA VAL A 47 -11.11 -1.66 -4.42
C VAL A 47 -10.16 -0.60 -3.87
N ALA A 48 -8.93 -1.03 -3.57
CA ALA A 48 -7.85 -0.16 -3.14
C ALA A 48 -6.67 -0.30 -4.09
N LEU A 49 -6.01 0.83 -4.38
CA LEU A 49 -4.74 0.88 -5.08
C LEU A 49 -3.73 1.55 -4.17
N ALA A 50 -2.50 1.04 -4.13
CA ALA A 50 -1.48 1.56 -3.24
C ALA A 50 -0.08 1.56 -3.85
N VAL A 51 0.77 2.46 -3.36
CA VAL A 51 2.20 2.57 -3.70
C VAL A 51 3.03 2.61 -2.42
N SER A 52 4.24 2.04 -2.45
CA SER A 52 5.19 2.19 -1.33
C SER A 52 5.82 3.57 -1.36
N LEU A 53 5.89 4.25 -0.23
CA LEU A 53 6.65 5.50 -0.08
C LEU A 53 8.10 5.25 0.35
N GLY A 54 8.50 3.98 0.55
CA GLY A 54 9.80 3.62 1.09
C GLY A 54 9.86 3.77 2.60
N HIS A 55 11.08 3.89 3.14
CA HIS A 55 11.29 4.10 4.57
C HIS A 55 11.28 5.60 4.87
N ILE A 56 10.47 6.02 5.83
CA ILE A 56 10.37 7.39 6.33
C ILE A 56 10.40 7.29 7.86
N GLY A 57 11.35 7.98 8.50
CA GLY A 57 11.50 7.90 9.97
C GLY A 57 11.80 6.48 10.48
N GLY A 58 12.43 5.64 9.67
CA GLY A 58 12.73 4.23 10.00
C GLY A 58 11.61 3.23 9.71
N GLU A 59 10.40 3.70 9.36
CA GLU A 59 9.24 2.85 9.09
C GLU A 59 8.95 2.75 7.60
N HIS A 60 8.57 1.56 7.13
CA HIS A 60 8.20 1.36 5.73
C HIS A 60 6.73 1.78 5.50
N MET A 61 6.55 2.91 4.82
CA MET A 61 5.25 3.53 4.62
C MET A 61 4.67 3.27 3.23
N ALA A 62 3.35 3.35 3.11
CA ALA A 62 2.62 3.25 1.84
C ALA A 62 1.47 4.26 1.81
N LEU A 63 1.07 4.66 0.60
CA LEU A 63 -0.11 5.49 0.35
C LEU A 63 -1.13 4.65 -0.43
N SER A 64 -2.38 4.65 0.03
CA SER A 64 -3.49 3.96 -0.63
C SER A 64 -4.66 4.88 -0.91
N VAL A 65 -5.28 4.71 -2.07
CA VAL A 65 -6.59 5.29 -2.40
C VAL A 65 -7.62 4.17 -2.54
N VAL A 66 -8.83 4.43 -2.05
CA VAL A 66 -9.92 3.45 -2.02
C VAL A 66 -11.14 4.04 -2.73
N LEU A 67 -11.82 3.20 -3.51
CA LEU A 67 -13.03 3.57 -4.21
C LEU A 67 -14.03 2.40 -4.28
N PRO A 68 -15.33 2.68 -4.45
CA PRO A 68 -16.32 1.66 -4.74
C PRO A 68 -16.01 0.93 -6.05
N LEU A 69 -16.09 -0.40 -6.02
CA LEU A 69 -15.86 -1.29 -7.15
C LEU A 69 -16.77 -0.96 -8.35
N ALA A 70 -18.00 -0.50 -8.08
CA ALA A 70 -18.95 -0.09 -9.12
C ALA A 70 -18.45 1.06 -10.03
N ARG A 71 -17.44 1.82 -9.58
CA ARG A 71 -16.80 2.90 -10.36
C ARG A 71 -15.42 2.50 -10.91
N TYR A 72 -15.01 1.27 -10.69
CA TYR A 72 -13.68 0.78 -11.06
C TYR A 72 -13.72 0.08 -12.42
N SER A 73 -12.79 0.45 -13.28
CA SER A 73 -12.57 -0.12 -14.59
C SER A 73 -11.09 -0.33 -14.84
N HIS A 74 -10.74 -1.04 -15.91
CA HIS A 74 -9.35 -1.17 -16.33
C HIS A 74 -8.73 0.19 -16.73
N THR A 75 -9.53 1.10 -17.30
CA THR A 75 -9.07 2.46 -17.64
C THR A 75 -8.76 3.26 -16.37
N SER A 76 -9.70 3.31 -15.43
CA SER A 76 -9.49 4.02 -14.17
C SER A 76 -8.37 3.40 -13.34
N ARG A 77 -8.18 2.07 -13.40
CA ARG A 77 -7.01 1.41 -12.79
C ARG A 77 -5.70 2.02 -13.26
N ARG A 78 -5.54 2.16 -14.58
CA ARG A 78 -4.33 2.71 -15.21
C ARG A 78 -4.14 4.17 -14.82
N GLU A 79 -5.18 4.98 -14.97
CA GLU A 79 -5.14 6.41 -14.64
C GLU A 79 -4.81 6.64 -13.16
N ILE A 80 -5.44 5.89 -12.26
CA ILE A 80 -5.18 5.99 -10.81
C ILE A 80 -3.77 5.49 -10.48
N SER A 81 -3.30 4.38 -11.07
CA SER A 81 -1.94 3.90 -10.81
C SER A 81 -0.88 4.89 -11.29
N ASP A 82 -1.08 5.49 -12.47
CA ASP A 82 -0.15 6.48 -13.01
C ASP A 82 -0.12 7.73 -12.13
N ALA A 83 -1.29 8.20 -11.68
CA ALA A 83 -1.38 9.31 -10.72
C ALA A 83 -0.72 8.99 -9.38
N LEU A 84 -0.93 7.77 -8.84
CA LEU A 84 -0.30 7.33 -7.59
C LEU A 84 1.23 7.26 -7.71
N LEU A 85 1.77 6.82 -8.85
CA LEU A 85 3.21 6.79 -9.08
C LEU A 85 3.80 8.20 -9.15
N THR A 86 3.09 9.16 -9.74
CA THR A 86 3.49 10.59 -9.69
C THR A 86 3.48 11.10 -8.24
N VAL A 87 2.40 10.86 -7.48
CA VAL A 87 2.30 11.26 -6.07
C VAL A 87 3.38 10.58 -5.22
N GLN A 88 3.69 9.31 -5.49
CA GLN A 88 4.78 8.59 -4.83
C GLN A 88 6.11 9.32 -4.99
N HIS A 89 6.43 9.73 -6.22
CA HIS A 89 7.66 10.44 -6.51
C HIS A 89 7.73 11.78 -5.76
N GLU A 90 6.66 12.56 -5.81
CA GLU A 90 6.56 13.86 -5.12
C GLU A 90 6.64 13.71 -3.60
N ALA A 91 5.88 12.77 -3.03
CA ALA A 91 5.89 12.49 -1.60
C ALA A 91 7.29 12.07 -1.12
N ARG A 92 7.95 11.17 -1.86
CA ARG A 92 9.33 10.76 -1.55
C ARG A 92 10.31 11.92 -1.58
N ALA A 93 10.20 12.80 -2.58
CA ALA A 93 11.04 14.00 -2.64
C ALA A 93 10.80 14.95 -1.46
N ALA A 94 9.54 15.14 -1.06
CA ALA A 94 9.20 15.97 0.10
C ALA A 94 9.79 15.41 1.41
N PHE A 95 9.65 14.11 1.66
CA PHE A 95 10.21 13.47 2.86
C PHE A 95 11.75 13.40 2.87
N SER A 96 12.38 13.36 1.70
CA SER A 96 13.86 13.32 1.59
C SER A 96 14.48 14.69 1.86
N SER A 97 13.73 15.78 1.66
CA SER A 97 14.21 17.16 1.87
C SER A 97 14.32 17.52 3.35
N ASP A 98 13.54 16.86 4.22
CA ASP A 98 13.58 17.07 5.67
C ASP A 98 14.76 16.36 6.36
N GLU A 99 15.33 15.29 5.77
CA GLU A 99 16.51 14.60 6.32
C GLU A 99 17.80 15.44 6.23
N ILE A 100 17.92 16.33 5.24
CA ILE A 100 19.08 17.23 5.08
C ILE A 100 19.00 18.42 6.04
N ALA A 101 17.79 18.92 6.32
CA ALA A 101 17.59 20.05 7.22
C ALA A 101 17.86 19.69 8.69
N GLN A 102 17.53 18.47 9.12
CA GLN A 102 17.72 18.05 10.52
C GLN A 102 19.16 17.66 10.89
N HIS A 103 20.05 17.39 9.91
CA HIS A 103 21.46 17.09 10.17
C HIS A 103 22.39 18.33 10.16
N THR A 104 21.91 19.47 9.68
CA THR A 104 22.75 20.67 9.52
C THR A 104 22.75 21.58 10.76
N ASP A 105 21.76 21.45 11.65
CA ASP A 105 21.67 22.25 12.90
C ASP A 105 22.44 21.64 14.09
N MET A 106 23.30 20.64 13.85
CA MET A 106 24.11 20.00 14.88
C MET A 106 25.61 20.04 14.54
N VAL A 107 26.14 21.23 14.22
CA VAL A 107 27.58 21.53 14.24
C VAL A 107 27.82 22.95 14.77
#